data_AF-A0A3C0I5Q7-F1
#
_entry.id   AF-A0A3C0I5Q7-F1
#
_cell.length_a   1.000
_cell.length_b   1.000
_cell.length_c   1.000
_cell.angle_alpha   90.00
_cell.angle_beta   90.00
_cell.angle_gamma   90.00
#
_symmetry.space_group_name_H-M   'P 1'
#
loop_
_entity.id
_entity.type
_entity.pdbx_description
1 polymer ?
#
loop_
_entity_poly.entity_id
_entity_poly.type
_entity_poly.pdbx_seq_one_letter_code
_entity_poly.pdbx_strand_id
1 'polypeptide(L)'
;MNVSFKASFARDLQKIPNANILKRIQIAIEQVEPAQDLQSVDNLKKLKVGNVYYRIRVGSYRIGLLIEDNLVTFVRCLHRKNFYRYFP
;
A
#
# COMPACT_ATOMS: atom_id res chain seq x y z
N MET A 1 9.51 1.76 -10.95
CA MET A 1 9.59 2.87 -9.97
C MET A 1 10.59 2.51 -8.87
N ASN A 2 11.11 3.47 -8.10
CA ASN A 2 11.84 3.14 -6.87
C ASN A 2 10.83 2.84 -5.75
N VAL A 3 11.02 1.76 -5.00
CA VAL A 3 10.15 1.41 -3.87
C VAL A 3 10.90 1.51 -2.54
N SER A 4 10.22 1.95 -1.49
CA SER A 4 10.73 1.91 -0.12
C SER A 4 9.65 1.50 0.87
N PHE A 5 10.06 1.02 2.04
CA PHE A 5 9.14 0.51 3.06
C PHE A 5 9.41 1.20 4.40
N LYS A 6 8.37 1.75 5.02
CA LYS A 6 8.48 2.27 6.39
C LYS A 6 8.46 1.10 7.39
N ALA A 7 9.16 1.26 8.51
CA ALA A 7 9.13 0.29 9.60
C ALA A 7 7.70 0.03 10.15
N SER A 8 6.79 0.98 10.01
CA SER A 8 5.35 0.80 10.33
C SER A 8 4.69 -0.23 9.42
N PHE A 9 5.02 -0.22 8.12
CA PHE A 9 4.50 -1.18 7.15
C PHE A 9 4.94 -2.60 7.51
N ALA A 10 6.23 -2.80 7.79
CA ALA A 10 6.77 -4.10 8.21
C ALA A 10 6.09 -4.61 9.50
N ARG A 11 5.94 -3.74 10.50
CA ARG A 11 5.23 -4.07 11.76
C ARG A 11 3.75 -4.37 11.55
N ASP A 12 3.10 -3.72 10.59
CA ASP A 12 1.71 -3.99 10.25
C ASP A 12 1.56 -5.38 9.61
N LEU A 13 2.48 -5.78 8.71
CA LEU A 13 2.47 -7.11 8.08
C LEU A 13 2.63 -8.24 9.11
N GLN A 14 3.51 -8.08 10.10
CA GLN A 14 3.71 -9.06 11.18
C GLN A 14 2.43 -9.33 11.99
N LYS A 15 1.47 -8.41 11.98
CA LYS A 15 0.18 -8.55 12.70
C LYS A 15 -0.91 -9.23 11.87
N ILE A 16 -0.63 -9.61 10.62
CA ILE A 16 -1.58 -10.27 9.73
C ILE A 16 -1.37 -11.79 9.82
N PRO A 17 -2.25 -12.54 10.51
CA PRO A 17 -2.06 -13.99 10.67
C PRO A 17 -2.44 -14.79 9.42
N ASN A 18 -3.14 -14.19 8.46
CA ASN A 18 -3.68 -14.89 7.31
C ASN A 18 -2.70 -14.91 6.14
N ALA A 19 -2.12 -16.08 5.87
CA ALA A 19 -1.17 -16.31 4.78
C ALA A 19 -1.73 -15.97 3.38
N ASN A 20 -3.02 -16.23 3.11
CA ASN A 20 -3.63 -15.90 1.82
C ASN A 20 -3.70 -14.38 1.62
N ILE A 21 -3.93 -13.61 2.69
CA ILE A 21 -3.91 -12.15 2.65
C ILE A 21 -2.48 -11.66 2.41
N LEU A 22 -1.49 -12.22 3.11
CA LEU A 22 -0.08 -11.88 2.91
C LEU A 22 0.37 -12.15 1.48
N LYS A 23 -0.01 -13.29 0.88
CA LYS A 23 0.28 -13.60 -0.52
C LYS A 23 -0.31 -12.58 -1.49
N ARG A 24 -1.55 -12.13 -1.24
CA ARG A 24 -2.17 -11.07 -2.06
C ARG A 24 -1.51 -9.71 -1.88
N ILE A 25 -1.01 -9.40 -0.68
CA ILE A 25 -0.24 -8.18 -0.43
C ILE A 25 1.10 -8.25 -1.17
N GLN A 26 1.79 -9.39 -1.14
CA GLN A 26 3.01 -9.60 -1.89
C GLN A 26 2.80 -9.37 -3.38
N ILE A 27 1.77 -9.97 -3.98
CA ILE A 27 1.42 -9.75 -5.40
C ILE A 27 1.19 -8.26 -5.68
N ALA A 28 0.50 -7.55 -4.78
CA ALA A 28 0.29 -6.10 -4.94
C ALA A 28 1.59 -5.28 -4.85
N ILE A 29 2.58 -5.71 -4.06
CA ILE A 29 3.90 -5.06 -3.99
C ILE A 29 4.68 -5.33 -5.29
N GLU A 30 4.71 -6.60 -5.73
CA GLU A 30 5.39 -7.04 -6.95
C GLU A 30 4.80 -6.42 -8.22
N GLN A 31 3.53 -6.00 -8.21
CA GLN A 31 2.93 -5.21 -9.29
C GLN A 31 3.42 -3.76 -9.34
N VAL A 32 3.78 -3.17 -8.19
CA VAL A 32 4.18 -1.77 -8.08
C VAL A 32 5.64 -1.56 -8.49
N GLU A 33 6.52 -2.50 -8.15
CA GLU A 33 7.96 -2.43 -8.44
C GLU A 33 8.27 -2.19 -9.94
N PRO A 34 7.74 -3.00 -10.89
CA PRO A 34 8.01 -2.83 -12.31
C PRO A 34 7.13 -1.78 -12.99
N ALA A 35 6.13 -1.23 -12.29
CA ALA A 35 5.21 -0.26 -12.89
C ALA A 35 5.98 0.99 -13.37
N GLN A 36 5.70 1.37 -14.60
CA GLN A 36 6.19 2.63 -15.20
C GLN A 36 5.19 3.78 -14.97
N ASP A 37 3.90 3.45 -14.80
CA ASP A 37 2.83 4.40 -14.52
C ASP A 37 1.96 3.88 -13.37
N LEU A 38 1.47 4.79 -12.54
CA LEU A 38 0.50 4.50 -11.49
C LEU A 38 -0.81 3.95 -12.06
N GLN A 39 -1.16 4.29 -13.29
CA GLN A 39 -2.37 3.78 -13.96
C GLN A 39 -2.33 2.26 -14.20
N SER A 40 -1.14 1.65 -14.29
CA SER A 40 -1.00 0.20 -14.47
C SER A 40 -1.08 -0.59 -13.16
N VAL A 41 -1.14 0.09 -12.01
CA VAL A 41 -1.24 -0.57 -10.70
C VAL A 41 -2.69 -0.83 -10.37
N ASP A 42 -3.07 -2.11 -10.36
CA ASP A 42 -4.42 -2.53 -10.04
C ASP A 42 -4.88 -2.07 -8.66
N ASN A 43 -6.15 -1.69 -8.57
CA ASN A 43 -6.80 -1.28 -7.32
C ASN A 43 -6.16 -0.07 -6.60
N LEU A 44 -5.27 0.67 -7.29
CA LEU A 44 -4.70 1.91 -6.80
C LEU A 44 -5.72 3.03 -6.88
N LYS A 45 -5.83 3.82 -5.80
CA LYS A 45 -6.67 5.01 -5.78
C LYS A 45 -5.99 6.13 -5.01
N LYS A 46 -5.92 7.31 -5.64
CA LYS A 46 -5.49 8.54 -4.97
C LYS A 46 -6.48 8.92 -3.86
N LEU A 47 -5.96 9.28 -2.69
CA LEU A 47 -6.78 9.74 -1.57
C LEU A 47 -7.10 11.23 -1.74
N LYS A 48 -8.21 11.67 -1.13
CA LYS A 48 -8.61 13.10 -1.16
C LYS A 48 -7.72 13.98 -0.28
N VAL A 49 -7.14 13.40 0.75
CA VAL A 49 -6.25 14.09 1.68
C VAL A 49 -4.86 14.07 1.09
N GLY A 50 -4.31 15.26 0.82
CA GLY A 50 -2.99 15.46 0.22
C GLY A 50 -2.91 15.02 -1.25
N ASN A 51 -1.91 15.55 -1.97
CA ASN A 51 -1.71 15.23 -3.38
C ASN A 51 -0.81 14.03 -3.63
N VAL A 52 -0.27 13.43 -2.57
CA VAL A 52 0.80 12.43 -2.61
C VAL A 52 0.40 11.09 -1.97
N TYR A 53 -0.81 11.00 -1.39
CA TYR A 53 -1.28 9.80 -0.71
C TYR A 53 -2.18 8.95 -1.59
N TYR A 54 -1.89 7.66 -1.60
CA TYR A 54 -2.59 6.67 -2.39
C TYR A 54 -2.92 5.44 -1.55
N ARG A 55 -3.80 4.60 -2.08
CA ARG A 55 -4.18 3.34 -1.46
C ARG A 55 -4.35 2.23 -2.49
N ILE A 56 -3.80 1.06 -2.20
CA ILE A 56 -4.16 -0.19 -2.90
C ILE A 56 -5.14 -0.98 -2.04
N ARG A 57 -6.24 -1.47 -2.64
CA ARG A 57 -7.20 -2.34 -1.97
C ARG A 57 -6.79 -3.81 -2.11
N VAL A 58 -6.60 -4.50 -0.99
CA VAL A 58 -6.31 -5.94 -0.95
C VAL A 58 -7.34 -6.64 -0.08
N GLY A 59 -8.47 -7.05 -0.67
CA GLY A 59 -9.60 -7.63 0.06
C GLY A 59 -10.11 -6.69 1.18
N SER A 60 -10.01 -7.15 2.43
CA SER A 60 -10.37 -6.36 3.62
C SER A 60 -9.25 -5.43 4.11
N TYR A 61 -8.04 -5.57 3.58
CA TYR A 61 -6.87 -4.76 3.92
C TYR A 61 -6.64 -3.65 2.89
N ARG A 62 -5.88 -2.65 3.31
CA ARG A 62 -5.52 -1.46 2.53
C ARG A 62 -4.05 -1.18 2.77
N ILE A 63 -3.34 -1.06 1.66
CA ILE A 63 -1.95 -0.61 1.64
C ILE A 63 -1.98 0.90 1.44
N GLY A 64 -1.37 1.64 2.35
CA GLY A 64 -1.20 3.08 2.28
C GLY A 64 0.15 3.40 1.66
N LEU A 65 0.13 4.24 0.62
CA LEU A 65 1.30 4.61 -0.16
C LEU A 65 1.48 6.13 -0.11
N LEU A 66 2.73 6.56 -0.02
CA LEU A 66 3.16 7.91 -0.33
C LEU A 66 3.92 7.85 -1.66
N ILE A 67 3.51 8.65 -2.63
CA ILE A 67 4.12 8.67 -3.97
C ILE A 67 4.53 10.11 -4.27
N GLU A 68 5.83 10.32 -4.34
CA GLU A 68 6.46 11.61 -4.59
C GLU A 68 7.57 11.41 -5.61
N ASP A 69 7.57 12.27 -6.63
CA ASP A 69 8.42 12.20 -7.82
C ASP A 69 8.36 10.81 -8.50
N ASN A 70 9.28 9.91 -8.14
CA ASN A 70 9.39 8.56 -8.67
C ASN A 70 9.60 7.49 -7.58
N LEU A 71 9.39 7.88 -6.33
CA LEU A 71 9.53 7.02 -5.15
C LEU A 71 8.15 6.64 -4.62
N VAL A 72 7.87 5.34 -4.60
CA VAL A 72 6.69 4.77 -3.96
C VAL A 72 7.08 4.25 -2.58
N THR A 73 6.57 4.88 -1.54
CA THR A 73 6.82 4.48 -0.15
C THR A 73 5.61 3.74 0.40
N PHE A 74 5.79 2.48 0.77
CA PHE A 74 4.81 1.68 1.51
C PHE A 74 4.82 2.10 2.98
N VAL A 75 3.74 2.75 3.41
CA VAL A 75 3.67 3.38 4.75
C VAL A 75 2.94 2.49 5.75
N ARG A 76 1.74 1.99 5.40
CA ARG A 76 0.84 1.23 6.29
C ARG A 76 0.18 0.06 5.57
N CYS A 77 -0.11 -1.02 6.29
CA CYS A 77 -0.91 -2.13 5.78
C CYS A 77 -1.98 -2.53 6.80
N LEU A 78 -3.17 -1.94 6.68
CA LEU A 78 -4.19 -2.04 7.74
C LEU A 78 -5.49 -2.63 7.26
N HIS A 79 -6.19 -3.31 8.16
CA HIS A 79 -7.59 -3.68 7.94
C HIS A 79 -8.45 -2.43 7.70
N ARG A 80 -9.52 -2.54 6.87
CA ARG A 80 -10.47 -1.47 6.53
C ARG A 80 -10.82 -0.57 7.70
N LYS A 81 -11.18 -1.21 8.81
CA LYS A 81 -11.69 -0.59 10.04
C LYS A 81 -10.69 0.38 10.69
N ASN A 82 -9.39 0.12 10.50
CA ASN A 82 -8.31 0.89 11.10
C ASN A 82 -7.68 1.86 10.10
N PHE A 83 -7.73 1.56 8.80
CA PHE A 83 -7.01 2.32 7.79
C PHE A 83 -7.25 3.82 7.88
N TYR A 84 -8.50 4.28 7.82
CA TYR A 84 -8.81 5.72 7.81
C TYR A 84 -8.60 6.44 9.15
N ARG A 85 -8.41 5.68 10.24
CA ARG A 85 -8.05 6.24 11.54
C ARG A 85 -6.55 6.54 11.65
N TYR A 86 -5.74 5.82 10.87
CA TYR A 86 -4.28 5.84 10.99
C TYR A 86 -3.54 6.10 9.67
N PHE A 87 -4.29 6.34 8.58
CA PHE A 87 -3.78 6.65 7.23
C PHE A 87 -4.85 7.37 6.36
N PRO A 88 -4.51 8.43 5.60
CA PRO A 88 -3.19 9.06 5.58
C PRO A 88 -2.86 9.69 6.92
#